data_AF-A0A2A3IZT1-F1
#
_entry.id   AF-A0A2A3IZT1-F1
#
_cell.length_a   1.000
_cell.length_b   1.000
_cell.length_c   1.000
_cell.angle_alpha   90.00
_cell.angle_beta   90.00
_cell.angle_gamma   90.00
#
_symmetry.space_group_name_H-M   'P 1'
#
loop_
_entity.id
_entity.type
_entity.pdbx_description
1 polymer ?
#
loop_
_entity_poly.entity_id
_entity_poly.type
_entity_poly.pdbx_seq_one_letter_code
_entity_poly.pdbx_strand_id
1 'polypeptide(L)'
;MPSIALPAGQERMAVWIPVRRRATLRLINEILAVRARPDWDDELECWMVSRGHFTALAEGLLRRYPRVAVAREFNRAEACTASCKNASGPYCTCSCQARNHGGGDWMAGWRTTSGPARDVGGFWWTWLLAEKEAPPRPAA
;
A
#
# COMPACT_ATOMS: atom_id res chain seq x y z
N MET A 1 9.04 -9.32 -5.88
CA MET A 1 8.28 -8.08 -6.18
C MET A 1 8.18 -7.28 -4.89
N PRO A 2 8.24 -5.94 -4.90
CA PRO A 2 8.01 -5.14 -3.70
C PRO A 2 6.58 -5.32 -3.17
N SER A 3 6.44 -5.36 -1.86
CA SER A 3 5.16 -5.51 -1.17
C SER A 3 5.08 -4.53 -0.01
N ILE A 4 3.92 -3.90 0.16
CA ILE A 4 3.59 -3.05 1.30
C ILE A 4 2.37 -3.66 2.00
N ALA A 5 2.44 -3.86 3.32
CA ALA A 5 1.28 -4.24 4.11
C ALA A 5 0.83 -3.08 5.00
N LEU A 6 -0.49 -2.85 5.03
CA LEU A 6 -1.17 -1.85 5.84
C LEU A 6 -2.06 -2.56 6.87
N PRO A 7 -1.54 -2.87 8.06
CA PRO A 7 -2.35 -3.39 9.16
C PRO A 7 -3.37 -2.36 9.65
N ALA A 8 -4.52 -2.82 10.10
CA ALA A 8 -5.56 -1.97 10.63
C ALA A 8 -5.13 -1.44 12.01
N GLY A 9 -5.41 -0.16 12.27
CA GLY A 9 -5.09 0.46 13.57
C GLY A 9 -3.60 0.65 13.87
N GLN A 10 -2.68 0.30 12.96
CA GLN A 10 -1.25 0.49 13.17
C GLN A 10 -0.72 1.78 12.52
N GLU A 11 0.23 2.43 13.19
CA GLU A 11 0.93 3.63 12.70
C GLU A 11 2.10 3.31 11.77
N ARG A 12 2.48 2.04 11.67
CA ARG A 12 3.57 1.56 10.83
C ARG A 12 3.02 0.63 9.75
N MET A 13 3.61 0.73 8.57
CA MET A 13 3.41 -0.19 7.46
C MET A 13 4.65 -1.07 7.31
N ALA A 14 4.45 -2.33 6.96
CA ALA A 14 5.53 -3.27 6.69
C ALA A 14 5.88 -3.24 5.20
N VAL A 15 7.17 -3.24 4.87
CA VAL A 15 7.69 -3.07 3.52
C VAL A 15 8.73 -4.15 3.23
N TRP A 16 8.43 -4.99 2.23
CA TRP A 16 9.34 -5.97 1.67
C TRP A 16 9.78 -5.52 0.28
N ILE A 17 11.09 -5.47 0.06
CA ILE A 17 11.66 -5.24 -1.28
C ILE A 17 12.64 -6.39 -1.54
N PRO A 18 12.59 -7.06 -2.70
CA PRO A 18 13.40 -8.25 -3.00
C PRO A 18 14.86 -7.89 -3.33
N VAL A 19 15.53 -7.18 -2.43
CA VAL A 19 16.95 -6.82 -2.47
C VAL A 19 17.55 -6.93 -1.07
N ARG A 20 18.88 -6.90 -0.95
CA ARG A 20 19.54 -7.01 0.36
C ARG A 20 19.11 -5.88 1.31
N ARG A 21 18.96 -6.19 2.60
CA ARG A 21 18.54 -5.27 3.68
C ARG A 21 19.11 -3.86 3.57
N ARG A 22 20.43 -3.71 3.44
CA ARG A 22 21.09 -2.38 3.32
C ARG A 22 20.74 -1.62 2.04
N ALA A 23 20.54 -2.33 0.91
CA ALA A 23 20.14 -1.71 -0.35
C ALA A 23 18.68 -1.23 -0.26
N THR A 24 17.81 -2.01 0.38
CA THR A 24 16.42 -1.64 0.64
C THR A 24 16.31 -0.36 1.46
N LEU A 25 17.11 -0.23 2.54
CA LEU A 25 17.10 0.99 3.36
C LEU A 25 17.46 2.25 2.55
N ARG A 26 18.52 2.17 1.73
CA ARG A 26 18.94 3.29 0.87
C ARG A 26 17.82 3.69 -0.07
N LEU A 27 17.18 2.69 -0.71
CA LEU A 27 16.09 2.91 -1.63
C LEU A 27 14.87 3.56 -0.95
N ILE A 28 14.48 3.09 0.24
CA ILE A 28 13.38 3.70 1.01
C ILE A 28 13.70 5.16 1.33
N ASN A 29 14.91 5.46 1.78
CA ASN A 29 15.33 6.83 2.10
C ASN A 29 15.40 7.72 0.85
N GLU A 30 15.87 7.18 -0.28
CA GLU A 30 15.89 7.88 -1.58
C GLU A 30 14.48 8.20 -2.08
N ILE A 31 13.53 7.28 -1.92
CA ILE A 31 12.13 7.52 -2.29
C ILE A 31 11.49 8.58 -1.39
N LEU A 32 11.71 8.50 -0.08
CA LEU A 32 10.93 9.28 0.87
C LEU A 32 11.48 10.67 1.14
N ALA A 33 12.76 10.96 0.82
CA ALA A 33 13.43 12.27 0.92
C ALA A 33 13.40 13.00 2.29
N VAL A 34 12.53 12.62 3.22
CA VAL A 34 12.38 13.09 4.60
C VAL A 34 12.80 11.99 5.60
N ARG A 35 12.88 12.34 6.90
CA ARG A 35 13.17 11.40 8.00
C ARG A 35 12.04 10.36 8.18
N ALA A 36 11.95 9.39 7.28
CA ALA A 36 11.01 8.28 7.35
C ALA A 36 11.28 7.33 8.53
N ARG A 37 12.49 7.40 9.11
CA ARG A 37 13.01 6.54 10.18
C ARG A 37 12.52 5.07 10.02
N PRO A 38 12.93 4.39 8.92
CA PRO A 38 12.60 2.99 8.75
C PRO A 38 13.30 2.17 9.83
N ASP A 39 12.54 1.35 10.55
CA ASP A 39 13.09 0.38 11.50
C ASP A 39 13.01 -1.01 10.88
N TRP A 40 13.97 -1.86 11.18
CA TRP A 40 13.91 -3.24 10.72
C TRP A 40 13.21 -4.10 11.76
N ASP A 41 12.30 -4.95 11.30
CA ASP A 41 11.65 -5.98 12.08
C ASP A 41 12.30 -7.33 11.72
N ASP A 42 12.95 -7.96 12.69
CA ASP A 42 13.65 -9.24 12.50
C ASP A 42 12.69 -10.44 12.47
N GLU A 43 11.49 -10.34 13.04
CA GLU A 43 10.50 -11.42 13.05
C GLU A 43 9.79 -11.52 11.69
N LEU A 44 9.40 -10.38 11.14
CA LEU A 44 8.72 -10.27 9.84
C LEU A 44 9.69 -10.13 8.66
N GLU A 45 10.99 -10.02 8.95
CA GLU A 45 12.07 -9.77 7.99
C GLU A 45 11.75 -8.60 7.05
N CYS A 46 11.31 -7.48 7.61
CA CYS A 46 10.77 -6.35 6.84
C CYS A 46 11.21 -4.99 7.37
N TRP A 47 11.01 -3.94 6.56
CA TRP A 47 11.16 -2.57 7.02
C TRP A 47 9.81 -2.02 7.48
N MET A 48 9.76 -1.55 8.72
CA MET A 48 8.66 -0.80 9.29
C MET A 48 8.84 0.68 8.98
N VAL A 49 7.87 1.27 8.29
CA VAL A 49 7.88 2.67 7.87
C VAL A 49 6.62 3.34 8.40
N SER A 50 6.66 4.64 8.71
CA SER A 50 5.43 5.36 9.10
C SER A 50 4.39 5.19 8.00
N ARG A 51 3.18 4.79 8.41
CA ARG A 51 2.06 4.56 7.50
C ARG A 51 1.78 5.81 6.66
N GLY A 52 1.94 7.00 7.24
CA GLY A 52 1.77 8.30 6.55
C GLY A 52 2.61 8.48 5.28
N HIS A 53 3.66 7.69 5.08
CA HIS A 53 4.48 7.69 3.87
C HIS A 53 3.97 6.76 2.75
N PHE A 54 2.83 6.09 2.95
CA PHE A 54 2.33 5.06 2.03
C PHE A 54 2.27 5.51 0.58
N THR A 55 1.57 6.62 0.28
CA THR A 55 1.40 7.08 -1.12
C THR A 55 2.75 7.39 -1.76
N ALA A 56 3.60 8.17 -1.10
CA ALA A 56 4.92 8.53 -1.60
C ALA A 56 5.81 7.29 -1.84
N LEU A 57 5.76 6.32 -0.92
CA LEU A 57 6.52 5.08 -1.06
C LEU A 57 6.02 4.24 -2.24
N ALA A 58 4.71 4.02 -2.31
CA ALA A 58 4.09 3.21 -3.36
C ALA A 58 4.34 3.79 -4.75
N GLU A 59 4.18 5.11 -4.94
CA GLU A 59 4.51 5.76 -6.20
C GLU A 59 6.01 5.66 -6.54
N GLY A 60 6.88 5.87 -5.55
CA GLY A 60 8.33 5.77 -5.75
C GLY A 60 8.79 4.36 -6.11
N LEU A 61 8.09 3.34 -5.62
CA LEU A 61 8.29 1.95 -6.00
C LEU A 61 7.73 1.68 -7.40
N LEU A 62 6.53 2.14 -7.75
CA LEU A 62 5.95 1.99 -9.09
C LEU A 62 6.76 2.71 -10.18
N ARG A 63 7.56 3.73 -9.83
CA ARG A 63 8.53 4.33 -10.76
C ARG A 63 9.74 3.43 -11.05
N ARG A 64 10.06 2.48 -10.18
CA ARG A 64 11.26 1.63 -10.28
C ARG A 64 10.95 0.17 -10.58
N TYR A 65 9.76 -0.28 -10.22
CA TYR A 65 9.30 -1.65 -10.39
C TYR A 65 8.04 -1.65 -11.24
N PRO A 66 7.86 -2.63 -12.13
CA PRO A 66 6.67 -2.70 -12.97
C PRO A 66 5.39 -2.87 -12.14
N ARG A 67 5.50 -3.48 -10.95
CA ARG A 67 4.38 -3.81 -10.09
C ARG A 67 4.75 -3.71 -8.61
N VAL A 68 3.76 -3.38 -7.78
CA VAL A 68 3.84 -3.39 -6.31
C VAL A 68 2.63 -4.12 -5.76
N ALA A 69 2.82 -5.03 -4.80
CA ALA A 69 1.72 -5.60 -4.04
C ALA A 69 1.39 -4.71 -2.84
N VAL A 70 0.09 -4.46 -2.62
CA VAL A 70 -0.42 -3.75 -1.45
C VAL A 70 -1.37 -4.69 -0.72
N ALA A 71 -0.98 -5.15 0.47
CA ALA A 71 -1.84 -5.89 1.37
C ALA A 71 -2.52 -4.90 2.33
N ARG A 72 -3.83 -5.06 2.53
CA ARG A 72 -4.60 -4.22 3.46
C ARG A 72 -5.42 -5.10 4.37
N GLU A 73 -5.27 -4.89 5.66
CA GLU A 73 -6.17 -5.46 6.63
C GLU A 73 -7.51 -4.73 6.60
N PHE A 74 -8.59 -5.47 6.79
CA PHE A 74 -9.93 -4.92 6.87
C PHE A 74 -10.79 -5.71 7.85
N ASN A 75 -11.83 -5.08 8.38
CA ASN A 75 -12.80 -5.72 9.26
C ASN A 75 -14.06 -6.07 8.47
N ARG A 76 -14.40 -7.37 8.43
CA ARG A 76 -15.62 -7.87 7.74
C ARG A 76 -16.92 -7.35 8.33
N ALA A 77 -16.93 -6.99 9.62
CA ALA A 77 -18.09 -6.43 10.31
C ALA A 77 -18.18 -4.90 10.22
N GLU A 78 -17.11 -4.21 9.78
CA GLU A 78 -17.10 -2.76 9.68
C GLU A 78 -17.83 -2.30 8.42
N ALA A 79 -18.96 -1.60 8.61
CA ALA A 79 -19.75 -1.03 7.53
C ALA A 79 -19.03 0.17 6.88
N CYS A 80 -19.16 0.31 5.56
CA CYS A 80 -18.61 1.46 4.83
C CYS A 80 -19.40 2.73 5.13
N THR A 81 -18.78 3.66 5.86
CA THR A 81 -19.41 4.92 6.28
C THR A 81 -19.30 6.02 5.21
N ALA A 82 -20.09 7.09 5.37
CA ALA A 82 -19.97 8.28 4.51
C ALA A 82 -18.58 8.91 4.60
N SER A 83 -17.95 8.91 5.78
CA SER A 83 -16.58 9.41 5.95
C SER A 83 -15.57 8.61 5.13
N CYS A 84 -15.73 7.28 5.04
CA CYS A 84 -14.89 6.44 4.20
C CYS A 84 -15.10 6.73 2.70
N LYS A 85 -16.36 6.90 2.28
CA LYS A 85 -16.70 7.22 0.89
C LYS A 85 -16.14 8.58 0.42
N ASN A 86 -16.01 9.52 1.35
CA ASN A 86 -15.54 10.89 1.07
C ASN A 86 -14.08 11.14 1.51
N ALA A 87 -13.35 10.09 1.91
CA ALA A 87 -11.98 10.24 2.41
C ALA A 87 -11.01 10.60 1.28
N SER A 88 -10.09 11.53 1.52
CA SER A 88 -9.04 11.88 0.56
C SER A 88 -7.75 11.06 0.72
N GLY A 89 -7.54 10.47 1.90
CA GLY A 89 -6.37 9.63 2.19
C GLY A 89 -6.52 8.19 1.69
N PRO A 90 -5.47 7.36 1.74
CA PRO A 90 -5.48 6.00 1.19
C PRO A 90 -5.98 4.91 2.16
N TYR A 91 -6.28 5.27 3.41
CA TYR A 91 -6.52 4.29 4.47
C TYR A 91 -8.00 3.92 4.59
N CYS A 92 -8.27 2.63 4.51
CA CYS A 92 -9.60 2.06 4.60
C CYS A 92 -9.51 0.71 5.31
N THR A 93 -10.33 0.51 6.33
CA THR A 93 -10.45 -0.78 7.05
C THR A 93 -11.84 -1.41 6.89
N CYS A 94 -12.77 -0.80 6.14
CA CYS A 94 -14.11 -1.37 5.99
C CYS A 94 -14.17 -2.65 5.17
N SER A 95 -15.22 -3.43 5.43
CA SER A 95 -15.66 -4.62 4.67
C SER A 95 -15.73 -4.41 3.15
N CYS A 96 -15.88 -3.15 2.73
CA CYS A 96 -15.85 -2.67 1.36
C CYS A 96 -14.50 -2.90 0.63
N GLN A 97 -13.41 -3.15 1.37
CA GLN A 97 -12.06 -3.35 0.84
C GLN A 97 -11.59 -2.20 -0.06
N ALA A 98 -11.90 -0.97 0.35
CA ALA A 98 -11.65 0.28 -0.39
C ALA A 98 -12.39 0.43 -1.74
N ARG A 99 -13.31 -0.46 -2.12
CA ARG A 99 -14.06 -0.35 -3.39
C ARG A 99 -14.90 0.93 -3.51
N ASN A 100 -15.32 1.48 -2.37
CA ASN A 100 -16.12 2.70 -2.31
C ASN A 100 -15.34 3.89 -1.74
N HIS A 101 -14.03 3.74 -1.52
CA HIS A 101 -13.24 4.67 -0.71
C HIS A 101 -12.80 5.88 -1.53
N GLY A 102 -13.26 7.07 -1.13
CA GLY A 102 -12.72 8.33 -1.63
C GLY A 102 -12.77 8.54 -3.14
N GLY A 103 -13.71 7.90 -3.85
CA GLY A 103 -13.74 7.91 -5.32
C GLY A 103 -12.55 7.23 -6.01
N GLY A 104 -11.59 6.68 -5.27
CA GLY A 104 -10.37 6.09 -5.80
C GLY A 104 -9.25 7.08 -6.10
N ASP A 105 -9.40 8.37 -5.77
CA ASP A 105 -8.48 9.45 -6.20
C ASP A 105 -7.03 9.22 -5.77
N TRP A 106 -6.81 8.65 -4.59
CA TRP A 106 -5.45 8.36 -4.09
C TRP A 106 -4.71 7.29 -4.92
N MET A 107 -5.41 6.53 -5.77
CA MET A 107 -4.86 5.56 -6.73
C MET A 107 -4.84 6.11 -8.17
N ALA A 108 -5.08 7.40 -8.38
CA ALA A 108 -5.10 7.99 -9.72
C ALA A 108 -3.80 7.66 -10.49
N GLY A 109 -3.96 7.18 -11.72
CA GLY A 109 -2.85 6.74 -12.57
C GLY A 109 -2.25 5.38 -12.21
N TRP A 110 -2.93 4.59 -11.37
CA TRP A 110 -2.56 3.19 -11.10
C TRP A 110 -3.62 2.27 -11.69
N ARG A 111 -3.17 1.25 -12.43
CA ARG A 111 -4.02 0.10 -12.77
C ARG A 111 -3.94 -0.90 -11.63
N THR A 112 -5.07 -1.29 -11.07
CA THR A 112 -5.11 -2.17 -9.91
C THR A 112 -5.92 -3.44 -10.14
N THR A 113 -5.38 -4.58 -9.72
CA THR A 113 -6.11 -5.86 -9.69
C THR A 113 -6.21 -6.36 -8.26
N SER A 114 -7.44 -6.53 -7.76
CA SER A 114 -7.66 -7.05 -6.40
C SER A 114 -7.70 -8.58 -6.41
N GLY A 115 -7.02 -9.19 -5.44
CA GLY A 115 -7.09 -10.62 -5.14
C GLY A 115 -8.22 -10.95 -4.16
N PRO A 116 -8.43 -12.26 -3.88
CA PRO A 116 -9.40 -12.70 -2.91
C PRO A 116 -9.00 -12.28 -1.49
N ALA A 117 -9.99 -12.02 -0.65
CA ALA A 117 -9.77 -11.82 0.77
C ALA A 117 -9.34 -13.13 1.45
N ARG A 118 -8.41 -13.04 2.40
CA ARG A 118 -7.91 -14.19 3.18
C ARG A 118 -7.84 -13.88 4.65
N ASP A 119 -8.13 -14.88 5.47
CA ASP A 119 -7.85 -14.86 6.90
C ASP A 119 -6.39 -15.26 7.13
N VAL A 120 -5.64 -14.42 7.83
CA VAL A 120 -4.27 -14.68 8.24
C VAL A 120 -4.16 -14.33 9.72
N GLY A 121 -4.03 -15.35 10.57
CA GLY A 121 -3.88 -15.16 12.02
C GLY A 121 -5.10 -14.53 12.69
N GLY A 122 -6.31 -14.72 12.15
CA GLY A 122 -7.55 -14.12 12.65
C GLY A 122 -7.85 -12.73 12.09
N PHE A 123 -6.97 -12.18 11.27
CA PHE A 123 -7.13 -10.89 10.61
C PHE A 123 -7.48 -11.08 9.14
N TRP A 124 -8.41 -10.27 8.63
CA TRP A 124 -8.84 -10.36 7.25
C TRP A 124 -8.05 -9.39 6.38
N TRP A 125 -7.50 -9.92 5.30
CA TRP A 125 -6.62 -9.17 4.42
C TRP A 125 -7.09 -9.27 2.97
N THR A 126 -6.85 -8.21 2.21
CA THR A 126 -6.97 -8.22 0.74
C THR A 126 -5.65 -7.76 0.12
N TRP A 127 -5.32 -8.30 -1.05
CA TRP A 127 -4.12 -7.95 -1.79
C TRP A 127 -4.52 -7.25 -3.08
N LEU A 128 -3.83 -6.16 -3.37
CA LEU A 128 -3.97 -5.41 -4.59
C LEU A 128 -2.63 -5.39 -5.31
N LEU A 129 -2.64 -5.79 -6.58
CA LEU A 129 -1.50 -5.60 -7.46
C LEU A 129 -1.65 -4.24 -8.14
N ALA A 130 -0.75 -3.31 -7.85
CA ALA A 130 -0.70 -2.00 -8.48
C ALA A 130 0.35 -2.00 -9.59
N GLU A 131 0.00 -1.39 -10.72
CA GLU A 131 0.86 -1.13 -11.85
C GLU A 131 0.69 0.34 -12.26
N LYS A 132 1.74 0.99 -12.79
CA LYS A 132 1.57 2.34 -13.33
C LYS A 132 0.65 2.26 -14.56
N GLU A 133 -0.38 3.08 -14.59
CA GLU A 133 -1.21 3.19 -15.78
C GLU A 133 -0.36 3.77 -16.92
N ALA A 134 -0.48 3.18 -18.11
CA ALA A 134 0.18 3.72 -19.29
C ALA A 134 -0.49 5.06 -19.63
N PRO A 135 0.26 6.09 -20.04
CA PRO A 135 -0.37 7.31 -20.55
C PRO A 135 -1.33 6.93 -21.70
N PRO A 136 -2.47 7.63 -21.84
CA PRO A 136 -3.37 7.39 -22.96
C PRO A 136 -2.58 7.49 -24.26
N ARG A 137 -2.77 6.52 -25.16
CA ARG A 137 -2.12 6.56 -26.47
C ARG A 137 -2.61 7.83 -27.17
N PRO A 138 -1.72 8.66 -27.74
CA PRO A 138 -2.15 9.84 -28.48
C PRO A 138 -3.14 9.41 -29.57
N ALA A 139 -4.20 10.19 -29.75
CA ALA A 139 -5.12 10.01 -30.87
C ALA A 139 -4.29 10.09 -32.16
N ALA A 140 -4.48 9.10 -33.04
CA ALA A 140 -3.84 9.04 -34.34
C ALA A 140 -4.35 10.15 -35.26
#